data_AF-A0A6J7FWN1-F1
#
_entry.id   AF-A0A6J7FWN1-F1
#
_cell.length_a   1.000
_cell.length_b   1.000
_cell.length_c   1.000
_cell.angle_alpha   90.00
_cell.angle_beta   90.00
_cell.angle_gamma   90.00
#
_symmetry.space_group_name_H-M   'P 1'
#
loop_
_entity.id
_entity.type
_entity.pdbx_description
1 polymer ?
#
loop_
_entity_poly.entity_id
_entity_poly.type
_entity_poly.pdbx_seq_one_letter_code
_entity_poly.pdbx_strand_id
1 'polypeptide(L)'
;MPEALSLDSNLLGATSCDGTARVDIHSVCAVMLAICPCMTYLFVMTKQSDETSSGLSNTQNPITQDHLKCRWCRSPLPASSGAGRPREFCSQACRQWDWVARQRATELALSEDELVITRAERDKLRDQIFVLRCAVQDVEQDLDPSIDPTTRDYKAALSWLLDAARPLVQDKSQP
;
A
#
# COMPACT_ATOMS: atom_id res chain seq x y z
N MET A 1 -47.77 11.57 -23.77
CA MET A 1 -48.31 10.41 -24.52
C MET A 1 -47.33 10.14 -25.65
N PRO A 2 -46.52 9.08 -25.58
CA PRO A 2 -46.93 7.66 -25.49
C PRO A 2 -46.56 7.05 -24.12
N GLU A 3 -47.39 6.23 -23.49
CA GLU A 3 -47.78 4.82 -23.76
C GLU A 3 -46.96 3.89 -22.87
N ALA A 4 -47.62 3.49 -21.78
CA ALA A 4 -47.13 2.64 -20.71
C ALA A 4 -47.21 1.17 -21.14
N LEU A 5 -46.14 0.41 -20.89
CA LEU A 5 -46.17 -1.05 -20.90
C LEU A 5 -46.16 -1.53 -19.45
N SER A 6 -47.37 -1.79 -18.96
CA SER A 6 -47.65 -2.69 -17.84
C SER A 6 -47.29 -4.12 -18.25
N LEU A 7 -46.52 -4.82 -17.42
CA LEU A 7 -46.42 -6.27 -17.47
C LEU A 7 -46.72 -6.84 -16.09
N ASP A 8 -47.63 -7.80 -16.14
CA ASP A 8 -48.34 -8.40 -15.04
C ASP A 8 -47.45 -9.12 -14.03
N SER A 9 -47.95 -9.07 -12.80
CA SER A 9 -47.51 -9.88 -11.68
C SER A 9 -48.04 -11.32 -11.83
N ASN A 10 -47.23 -12.25 -11.32
CA ASN A 10 -47.57 -13.63 -10.94
C ASN A 10 -47.30 -14.73 -11.98
N LEU A 11 -46.12 -15.34 -11.87
CA LEU A 11 -46.02 -16.80 -11.78
C LEU A 11 -44.68 -17.16 -11.12
N LEU A 12 -44.67 -18.29 -10.37
CA LEU A 12 -43.58 -18.89 -9.58
C LEU A 12 -43.56 -18.35 -8.14
N GLY A 13 -44.14 -19.02 -7.16
CA GLY A 13 -44.02 -20.45 -6.91
C GLY A 13 -43.12 -20.61 -5.70
N ALA A 14 -43.72 -20.93 -4.56
CA ALA A 14 -43.03 -21.13 -3.29
C ALA A 14 -41.93 -22.18 -3.44
N THR A 15 -40.69 -21.79 -3.13
CA THR A 15 -39.64 -22.74 -2.76
C THR A 15 -39.10 -22.35 -1.39
N SER A 16 -39.16 -23.34 -0.51
CA SER A 16 -38.58 -23.37 0.83
C SER A 16 -37.13 -22.90 0.82
N CYS A 17 -36.79 -21.94 1.70
CA CYS A 17 -35.42 -21.46 1.88
C CYS A 17 -34.76 -22.24 3.01
N ASP A 18 -33.91 -23.20 2.63
CA ASP A 18 -32.92 -23.82 3.50
C ASP A 18 -31.95 -22.78 4.06
N GLY A 19 -31.54 -23.00 5.30
CA GLY A 19 -30.64 -22.12 6.04
C GLY A 19 -29.27 -21.98 5.37
N THR A 20 -28.98 -20.79 4.87
CA THR A 20 -27.61 -20.28 4.71
C THR A 20 -27.68 -18.76 4.67
N ALA A 21 -27.63 -18.16 5.86
CA ALA A 21 -27.47 -16.73 5.99
C ALA A 21 -26.06 -16.35 5.51
N ARG A 22 -25.95 -16.01 4.22
CA ARG A 22 -24.91 -15.12 3.72
C ARG A 22 -25.14 -13.78 4.40
N VAL A 23 -24.25 -13.39 5.31
CA VAL A 23 -24.23 -12.01 5.79
C VAL A 23 -23.63 -11.18 4.67
N ASP A 24 -24.47 -10.35 4.04
CA ASP A 24 -24.14 -9.54 2.89
C ASP A 24 -23.05 -8.50 3.20
N ILE A 25 -21.92 -8.65 2.50
CA ILE A 25 -20.69 -7.83 2.60
C ILE A 25 -20.93 -6.35 2.21
N HIS A 26 -22.07 -6.03 1.57
CA HIS A 26 -22.42 -4.65 1.23
C HIS A 26 -22.97 -3.83 2.41
N SER A 27 -23.42 -4.45 3.51
CA SER A 27 -24.07 -3.70 4.59
C SER A 27 -23.09 -3.04 5.57
N VAL A 28 -21.85 -3.53 5.67
CA VAL A 28 -20.85 -2.97 6.60
C VAL A 28 -20.18 -1.72 6.00
N CYS A 29 -20.08 -1.65 4.67
CA CYS A 29 -19.49 -0.52 3.96
C CYS A 29 -20.34 0.76 4.06
N ALA A 30 -21.68 0.63 4.20
CA ALA A 30 -22.58 1.77 4.34
C ALA A 30 -22.52 2.44 5.73
N VAL A 31 -22.14 1.70 6.78
CA VAL A 31 -22.07 2.24 8.16
C VAL A 31 -20.76 2.99 8.41
N MET A 32 -19.65 2.58 7.78
CA MET A 32 -18.36 3.29 7.87
C MET A 32 -18.30 4.60 7.05
N LEU A 33 -19.24 4.82 6.12
CA LEU A 33 -19.31 6.04 5.31
C LEU A 33 -19.95 7.25 6.04
N ALA A 34 -20.40 7.11 7.30
CA ALA A 34 -21.14 8.15 8.00
C ALA A 34 -20.32 9.01 8.99
N ILE A 35 -19.08 8.67 9.33
CA ILE A 35 -18.30 9.45 10.32
C ILE A 35 -16.81 9.53 9.93
N CYS A 36 -16.46 10.55 9.14
CA CYS A 36 -15.31 11.45 9.39
C CYS A 36 -15.14 12.43 8.21
N PRO A 37 -15.87 13.56 8.19
CA PRO A 37 -15.57 14.66 7.28
C PRO A 37 -14.52 15.56 7.93
N CYS A 38 -13.30 15.06 8.18
CA CYS A 38 -12.19 15.93 8.58
C CYS A 38 -10.82 15.24 8.43
N MET A 39 -10.32 15.17 7.20
CA MET A 39 -8.88 15.32 7.02
C MET A 39 -8.56 15.82 5.62
N THR A 40 -8.79 17.13 5.45
CA THR A 40 -8.06 17.97 4.49
C THR A 40 -6.57 17.81 4.76
N TYR A 41 -5.95 16.82 4.12
CA TYR A 41 -4.50 16.73 4.10
C TYR A 41 -3.96 17.77 3.13
N LEU A 42 -3.73 18.95 3.68
CA LEU A 42 -2.71 19.88 3.24
C LEU A 42 -1.35 19.15 3.38
N PHE A 43 -0.97 18.35 2.39
CA PHE A 43 0.39 17.85 2.29
C PHE A 43 1.24 18.96 1.67
N VAL A 44 1.49 20.00 2.47
CA VAL A 44 2.59 20.94 2.27
C VAL A 44 3.68 20.47 3.21
N MET A 45 4.71 19.81 2.69
CA MET A 45 5.95 19.63 3.46
C MET A 45 6.68 20.96 3.47
N THR A 46 6.61 21.65 4.60
CA THR A 46 7.53 22.73 4.93
C THR A 46 8.90 22.14 5.20
N LYS A 47 9.89 22.64 4.44
CA LYS A 47 11.33 22.55 4.66
C LYS A 47 11.68 22.51 6.16
N GLN A 48 12.23 21.40 6.63
CA GLN A 48 12.82 21.30 7.96
C GLN A 48 14.29 21.72 7.85
N SER A 49 14.63 22.83 8.49
CA SER A 49 15.98 23.37 8.55
C SER A 49 16.90 22.44 9.34
N ASP A 50 18.10 22.21 8.81
CA ASP A 50 19.16 21.43 9.42
C ASP A 50 19.57 21.94 10.81
N GLU A 51 19.57 21.04 11.80
CA GLU A 51 20.39 21.17 13.00
C GLU A 51 21.47 20.09 12.99
N THR A 52 22.72 20.55 12.98
CA THR A 52 23.94 19.78 12.93
C THR A 52 24.10 19.00 14.24
N SER A 53 23.95 17.67 14.20
CA SER A 53 24.34 16.80 15.33
C SER A 53 25.53 15.94 14.95
N SER A 54 26.67 16.38 15.46
CA SER A 54 27.99 15.80 15.35
C SER A 54 28.07 14.46 16.08
N GLY A 55 28.53 13.44 15.34
CA GLY A 55 29.41 12.35 15.78
C GLY A 55 29.21 11.69 17.13
N LEU A 56 28.71 10.45 17.11
CA LEU A 56 29.17 9.38 17.99
C LEU A 56 29.30 8.08 17.18
N SER A 57 30.55 7.68 16.97
CA SER A 57 30.99 6.41 16.42
C SER A 57 30.44 5.24 17.23
N ASN A 58 29.79 4.27 16.58
CA ASN A 58 29.52 2.98 17.20
C ASN A 58 30.06 1.82 16.34
N THR A 59 31.17 1.29 16.85
CA THR A 59 31.63 -0.10 16.92
C THR A 59 31.05 -1.09 15.90
N GLN A 60 31.96 -1.68 15.12
CA GLN A 60 31.68 -2.62 14.05
C GLN A 60 30.84 -3.83 14.50
N ASN A 61 29.70 -4.03 13.85
CA ASN A 61 29.03 -5.33 13.75
C ASN A 61 29.50 -5.98 12.44
N PRO A 62 29.91 -7.27 12.40
CA PRO A 62 30.34 -7.88 11.14
C PRO A 62 29.11 -8.00 10.24
N ILE A 63 29.13 -7.22 9.15
CA ILE A 63 28.07 -7.13 8.15
C ILE A 63 27.94 -8.50 7.47
N THR A 64 26.97 -9.30 7.90
CA THR A 64 26.44 -10.40 7.09
C THR A 64 25.82 -9.79 5.82
N GLN A 65 26.40 -10.15 4.68
CA GLN A 65 26.16 -9.57 3.35
C GLN A 65 24.81 -9.99 2.74
N ASP A 66 23.67 -9.59 3.32
CA ASP A 66 22.35 -9.99 2.78
C ASP A 66 21.24 -8.90 2.77
N HIS A 67 21.58 -7.61 2.93
CA HIS A 67 20.56 -6.55 3.00
C HIS A 67 20.80 -5.32 2.12
N LEU A 68 21.82 -5.31 1.26
CA LEU A 68 22.03 -4.17 0.37
C LEU A 68 20.92 -4.12 -0.69
N LYS A 69 20.31 -2.95 -0.87
CA LYS A 69 19.26 -2.71 -1.87
C LYS A 69 19.83 -1.94 -3.05
N CYS A 70 19.37 -2.25 -4.25
CA CYS A 70 19.71 -1.51 -5.46
C CYS A 70 19.33 -0.04 -5.29
N ARG A 71 20.24 0.89 -5.60
CA ARG A 71 19.98 2.33 -5.45
C ARG A 71 18.80 2.83 -6.30
N TRP A 72 18.59 2.21 -7.46
CA TRP A 72 17.51 2.52 -8.39
C TRP A 72 16.20 1.82 -7.99
N CYS A 73 16.08 0.51 -8.24
CA CYS A 73 14.83 -0.23 -8.10
C CYS A 73 14.55 -0.79 -6.70
N ARG A 74 15.44 -0.56 -5.73
CA ARG A 74 15.35 -1.05 -4.33
C ARG A 74 15.24 -2.57 -4.14
N SER A 75 15.33 -3.35 -5.21
CA SER A 75 15.42 -4.81 -5.15
C SER A 75 16.69 -5.25 -4.40
N PRO A 76 16.65 -6.39 -3.69
CA PRO A 76 17.82 -6.91 -2.99
C PRO A 76 18.97 -7.14 -3.99
N LEU A 77 20.17 -6.75 -3.59
CA LEU A 77 21.37 -6.99 -4.37
C LEU A 77 21.84 -8.44 -4.18
N PRO A 78 22.36 -9.08 -5.24
CA PRO A 78 22.92 -10.42 -5.10
C PRO A 78 24.10 -10.38 -4.14
N ALA A 79 24.19 -11.39 -3.27
CA ALA A 79 25.30 -11.55 -2.34
C ALA A 79 26.64 -11.46 -3.10
N SER A 80 27.51 -10.55 -2.67
CA SER A 80 28.85 -10.39 -3.25
C SER A 80 29.83 -11.28 -2.49
N SER A 81 30.07 -12.50 -2.96
CA SER A 81 31.10 -13.39 -2.41
C SER A 81 32.49 -12.97 -2.89
N GLY A 82 33.10 -12.00 -2.22
CA GLY A 82 34.50 -11.63 -2.48
C GLY A 82 34.94 -10.31 -1.85
N ALA A 83 36.25 -10.11 -1.79
CA ALA A 83 36.84 -8.82 -1.48
C ALA A 83 36.71 -7.90 -2.70
N GLY A 84 35.91 -6.84 -2.59
CA GLY A 84 35.67 -5.90 -3.68
C GLY A 84 34.76 -4.74 -3.28
N ARG A 85 34.64 -3.74 -4.16
CA ARG A 85 33.71 -2.62 -3.96
C ARG A 85 32.29 -3.18 -3.87
N PRO A 86 31.52 -2.86 -2.80
CA PRO A 86 30.12 -3.26 -2.71
C PRO A 86 29.34 -2.85 -3.97
N ARG A 87 28.44 -3.74 -4.42
CA ARG A 87 27.55 -3.41 -5.53
C ARG A 87 26.54 -2.36 -5.05
N GLU A 88 26.21 -1.42 -5.93
CA GLU A 88 25.17 -0.39 -5.69
C GLU A 88 23.92 -0.64 -6.55
N PHE A 89 24.05 -1.45 -7.61
CA PHE A 89 23.00 -1.69 -8.60
C PHE A 89 22.86 -3.19 -8.89
N CYS A 90 21.62 -3.66 -9.08
CA CYS A 90 21.34 -5.05 -9.43
C CYS A 90 21.68 -5.38 -10.89
N SER A 91 21.70 -4.38 -11.79
CA SER A 91 21.92 -4.54 -13.22
C SER A 91 22.54 -3.29 -13.86
N GLN A 92 23.10 -3.44 -15.06
CA GLN A 92 23.57 -2.29 -15.86
C GLN A 92 22.42 -1.37 -16.25
N ALA A 93 21.23 -1.91 -16.53
CA ALA A 93 20.05 -1.10 -16.84
C ALA A 93 19.70 -0.16 -15.68
N CYS A 94 19.67 -0.66 -14.43
CA CYS A 94 19.43 0.17 -13.25
C CYS A 94 20.48 1.27 -13.06
N ARG A 95 21.75 0.99 -13.36
CA ARG A 95 22.81 2.00 -13.33
C ARG A 95 22.60 3.08 -14.39
N GLN A 96 22.21 2.69 -15.61
CA GLN A 96 21.94 3.61 -16.71
C GLN A 96 20.76 4.52 -16.37
N TRP A 97 19.65 3.96 -15.87
CA TRP A 97 18.47 4.73 -15.52
C TRP A 97 18.69 5.68 -14.34
N ASP A 98 19.44 5.28 -13.32
CA ASP A 98 19.85 6.17 -12.22
C ASP A 98 20.63 7.39 -12.72
N TRP A 99 21.55 7.20 -13.67
CA TRP A 99 22.25 8.31 -14.30
C TRP A 99 21.30 9.22 -15.09
N VAL A 100 20.41 8.65 -15.91
CA VAL A 100 19.42 9.42 -16.68
C VAL A 100 18.50 10.22 -15.75
N ALA A 101 18.06 9.63 -14.65
CA ALA A 101 17.19 10.30 -13.68
C ALA A 101 17.89 11.49 -13.01
N ARG A 102 19.14 11.33 -12.59
CA ARG A 102 19.95 12.43 -12.02
C ARG A 102 20.19 13.55 -13.03
N GLN A 103 20.46 13.18 -14.27
CA GLN A 103 20.65 14.15 -15.36
C GLN A 103 19.36 14.96 -15.58
N ARG A 104 18.21 14.30 -15.67
CA ARG A 104 16.90 14.96 -15.79
C ARG A 104 16.57 15.82 -14.58
N ALA A 105 16.83 15.34 -13.36
CA ALA A 105 16.63 16.12 -12.14
C ALA A 105 17.46 17.41 -12.16
N THR A 106 18.71 17.34 -12.62
CA THR A 106 19.58 18.51 -12.81
C THR A 106 19.02 19.48 -13.83
N GLU A 107 18.50 19.00 -14.96
CA GLU A 107 17.86 19.83 -15.99
C GLU A 107 16.60 20.54 -15.49
N LEU A 108 15.86 19.91 -14.58
CA LEU A 108 14.70 20.50 -13.91
C LEU A 108 15.06 21.30 -12.64
N ALA A 109 16.35 21.45 -12.31
CA ALA A 109 16.85 22.09 -11.09
C ALA A 109 16.22 21.52 -9.80
N LEU A 110 15.94 20.22 -9.79
CA LEU A 110 15.47 19.49 -8.62
C LEU A 110 16.65 19.10 -7.74
N SER A 111 16.50 19.29 -6.43
CA SER A 111 17.41 18.73 -5.42
C SER A 111 17.28 17.21 -5.30
N GLU A 112 18.23 16.56 -4.63
CA GLU A 112 18.22 15.10 -4.48
C GLU A 112 17.00 14.57 -3.69
N ASP A 113 16.38 15.42 -2.87
CA ASP A 113 15.20 15.10 -2.05
C ASP A 113 13.87 15.51 -2.70
N GLU A 114 13.91 16.05 -3.92
CA GLU A 114 12.73 16.45 -4.68
C GLU A 114 12.37 15.43 -5.76
N LEU A 115 11.07 15.15 -5.90
CA LEU A 115 10.55 14.20 -6.88
C LEU A 115 9.27 14.75 -7.51
N VAL A 116 9.15 14.58 -8.82
CA VAL A 116 7.93 14.88 -9.57
C VAL A 116 7.15 13.59 -9.77
N ILE A 117 5.94 13.52 -9.19
CA ILE A 117 4.97 12.45 -9.42
C ILE A 117 3.66 13.06 -9.91
N THR A 118 2.88 12.30 -10.67
CA THR A 118 1.55 12.78 -11.05
C THR A 118 0.64 12.84 -9.82
N ARG A 119 -0.35 13.75 -9.84
CA ARG A 119 -1.38 13.79 -8.79
C ARG A 119 -2.12 12.46 -8.70
N ALA A 120 -2.43 11.85 -9.84
CA ALA A 120 -3.12 10.57 -9.92
C ALA A 120 -2.34 9.42 -9.25
N GLU A 121 -1.03 9.32 -9.45
CA GLU A 121 -0.20 8.30 -8.80
C GLU A 121 -0.12 8.52 -7.28
N ARG A 122 0.06 9.78 -6.86
CA ARG A 122 0.03 10.13 -5.43
C ARG A 122 -1.29 9.73 -4.79
N ASP A 123 -2.40 10.09 -5.42
CA ASP A 123 -3.74 9.85 -4.89
C ASP A 123 -4.05 8.35 -4.85
N LYS A 124 -3.70 7.59 -5.89
CA LYS A 124 -3.78 6.13 -5.92
C LYS A 124 -3.03 5.49 -4.73
N LEU A 125 -1.80 5.93 -4.46
CA LEU A 125 -1.03 5.40 -3.33
C LEU A 125 -1.70 5.72 -1.99
N ARG A 126 -2.20 6.95 -1.83
CA ARG A 126 -2.92 7.37 -0.62
C ARG A 126 -4.18 6.54 -0.41
N ASP A 127 -4.93 6.26 -1.47
CA ASP A 127 -6.14 5.45 -1.41
C ASP A 127 -5.81 4.00 -1.02
N GLN A 128 -4.76 3.41 -1.59
CA GLN A 128 -4.32 2.06 -1.22
C GLN A 128 -3.87 1.98 0.25
N ILE A 129 -3.11 2.96 0.73
CA ILE A 129 -2.71 3.04 2.15
C ILE A 129 -3.93 3.21 3.05
N PHE A 130 -4.91 4.01 2.63
CA PHE A 130 -6.15 4.19 3.36
C PHE A 130 -6.92 2.87 3.50
N VAL A 131 -7.06 2.12 2.41
CA VAL A 131 -7.71 0.79 2.42
C VAL A 131 -6.97 -0.17 3.36
N LEU A 132 -5.63 -0.22 3.31
CA LEU A 132 -4.86 -1.07 4.22
C LEU A 132 -5.05 -0.67 5.68
N ARG A 133 -5.06 0.64 6.00
CA ARG A 133 -5.30 1.13 7.36
C ARG A 133 -6.67 0.70 7.88
N CYS A 134 -7.71 0.81 7.05
CA CYS A 134 -9.05 0.33 7.39
C CYS A 134 -9.05 -1.18 7.62
N ALA A 135 -8.42 -1.96 6.74
CA ALA A 135 -8.35 -3.41 6.90
C ALA A 135 -7.63 -3.83 8.20
N VAL A 136 -6.57 -3.13 8.60
CA VAL A 136 -5.90 -3.36 9.89
C VAL A 136 -6.86 -3.09 11.05
N GLN A 137 -7.56 -1.95 11.02
CA GLN A 137 -8.52 -1.59 12.05
C GLN A 137 -9.67 -2.60 12.15
N ASP A 138 -10.18 -3.09 11.02
CA ASP A 138 -11.23 -4.13 10.99
C ASP A 138 -10.73 -5.42 11.64
N VAL A 139 -9.51 -5.85 11.33
CA VAL A 139 -8.91 -7.06 11.93
C VAL A 139 -8.68 -6.91 13.44
N GLU A 140 -8.24 -5.74 13.90
CA GLU A 140 -8.08 -5.45 15.33
C GLU A 140 -9.42 -5.55 16.07
N GLN A 141 -10.51 -5.10 15.45
CA GLN A 141 -11.85 -5.17 16.01
C GLN A 141 -12.43 -6.59 15.97
N ASP A 142 -12.23 -7.31 14.86
CA ASP A 142 -12.75 -8.67 14.65
C ASP A 142 -12.06 -9.71 15.53
N LEU A 143 -10.80 -9.47 15.90
CA LEU A 143 -9.97 -10.38 16.70
C LEU A 143 -9.77 -9.86 18.14
N ASP A 144 -10.70 -9.09 18.67
CA ASP A 144 -10.69 -8.64 20.07
C ASP A 144 -10.58 -9.86 21.01
N PRO A 145 -9.54 -9.95 21.87
CA PRO A 145 -9.36 -11.08 22.78
C PRO A 145 -10.48 -11.22 23.82
N SER A 146 -11.34 -10.21 23.99
CA SER A 146 -12.52 -10.29 24.85
C SER A 146 -13.63 -11.20 24.29
N ILE A 147 -13.61 -11.47 22.98
CA ILE A 147 -14.59 -12.29 22.26
C ILE A 147 -13.81 -13.45 21.65
N ASP A 148 -13.73 -14.61 22.32
CA ASP A 148 -12.94 -15.79 21.90
C ASP A 148 -13.06 -16.09 20.37
N PRO A 149 -12.10 -15.62 19.53
CA PRO A 149 -12.29 -15.64 18.08
C PRO A 149 -12.03 -17.04 17.56
N THR A 150 -12.90 -17.53 16.67
CA THR A 150 -12.74 -18.89 16.13
C THR A 150 -11.65 -18.92 15.05
N THR A 151 -11.10 -20.10 14.76
CA THR A 151 -10.15 -20.31 13.65
C THR A 151 -10.68 -19.80 12.30
N ARG A 152 -12.00 -19.84 12.09
CA ARG A 152 -12.64 -19.31 10.88
C ARG A 152 -12.49 -17.80 10.80
N ASP A 153 -12.63 -17.10 11.92
CA ASP A 153 -12.58 -15.64 11.99
C ASP A 153 -11.14 -15.15 11.73
N TYR A 154 -10.13 -15.82 12.32
CA TYR A 154 -8.71 -15.59 11.97
C TYR A 154 -8.43 -15.77 10.47
N LYS A 155 -8.98 -16.81 9.84
CA LYS A 155 -8.77 -17.06 8.42
C LYS A 155 -9.43 -15.98 7.56
N ALA A 156 -10.63 -15.53 7.93
CA ALA A 156 -11.34 -14.46 7.24
C ALA A 156 -10.59 -13.12 7.36
N ALA A 157 -10.20 -12.75 8.58
CA ALA A 157 -9.40 -11.57 8.89
C ALA A 157 -8.07 -11.54 8.11
N LEU A 158 -7.34 -12.65 8.10
CA LEU A 158 -6.09 -12.77 7.35
C LEU A 158 -6.30 -12.65 5.84
N SER A 159 -7.34 -13.29 5.28
CA SER A 159 -7.65 -13.20 3.85
C SER A 159 -7.96 -11.76 3.46
N TRP A 160 -8.78 -11.08 4.25
CA TRP A 160 -9.13 -9.68 4.06
C TRP A 160 -7.89 -8.78 4.06
N LEU A 161 -7.04 -8.91 5.09
CA LEU A 161 -5.81 -8.15 5.20
C LEU A 161 -4.86 -8.38 4.02
N LEU A 162 -4.71 -9.62 3.56
CA LEU A 162 -3.87 -9.96 2.41
C LEU A 162 -4.41 -9.38 1.10
N ASP A 163 -5.73 -9.34 0.92
CA ASP A 163 -6.35 -8.73 -0.25
C ASP A 163 -6.20 -7.21 -0.25
N ALA A 164 -6.30 -6.56 0.92
CA ALA A 164 -6.03 -5.13 1.08
C ALA A 164 -4.55 -4.76 0.86
N ALA A 165 -3.61 -5.63 1.27
CA ALA A 165 -2.18 -5.39 1.12
C ALA A 165 -1.64 -5.68 -0.30
N ARG A 166 -2.28 -6.58 -1.05
CA ARG A 166 -1.80 -7.03 -2.37
C ARG A 166 -1.56 -5.90 -3.38
N PRO A 167 -2.43 -4.88 -3.50
CA PRO A 167 -2.18 -3.75 -4.38
C PRO A 167 -0.86 -3.03 -4.09
N LEU A 168 -0.51 -2.84 -2.81
CA LEU A 168 0.72 -2.14 -2.40
C LEU A 168 1.99 -2.94 -2.73
N VAL A 169 1.92 -4.27 -2.62
CA VAL A 169 3.05 -5.16 -2.96
C VAL A 169 3.27 -5.24 -4.46
N GLN A 170 2.17 -5.20 -5.22
CA GLN A 170 2.21 -5.27 -6.68
C GLN A 170 2.46 -3.92 -7.33
N ASP A 171 2.26 -2.81 -6.60
CA ASP A 171 2.54 -1.48 -7.10
C ASP A 171 4.04 -1.30 -7.27
N LYS A 172 4.49 -1.63 -8.47
CA LYS A 172 5.79 -1.23 -8.99
C LYS A 172 5.60 0.19 -9.52
N SER A 173 5.31 1.14 -8.62
CA SER A 173 5.47 2.55 -8.95
C SER A 173 6.82 2.67 -9.63
N GLN A 174 6.79 3.10 -10.89
CA GLN A 174 7.78 2.80 -11.91
C GLN A 174 9.23 2.98 -11.40
N PRO A 175 10.18 2.09 -11.74
CA PRO A 175 11.57 2.33 -11.42
C PRO A 175 12.05 3.61 -12.10
#